data_AF-A0ABD0B8D9-F1
#
_entry.id   AF-A0ABD0B8D9-F1
#
_cell.length_a   1.000
_cell.length_b   1.000
_cell.length_c   1.000
_cell.angle_alpha   90.00
_cell.angle_beta   90.00
_cell.angle_gamma   90.00
#
_symmetry.space_group_name_H-M   'P 1'
#
loop_
_entity.id
_entity.type
_entity.pdbx_description
1 polymer ?
#
loop_
_entity_poly.entity_id
_entity_poly.type
_entity_poly.pdbx_seq_one_letter_code
_entity_poly.pdbx_strand_id
1 'polypeptide(L)'
;MGYNTINDVARYVSDIIRPGAKIYCEFNSAAGRHRPTVLKSPLGLVVLEPKDAPDAASGNIYTVVTAYTKRTAHGVLVGNVK
;
A
#
# COMPACT_ATOMS: atom_id res chain seq x y z
N MET A 1 -1.10 11.21 18.24
CA MET A 1 -0.45 9.94 17.84
C MET A 1 0.16 10.17 16.47
N GLY A 2 1.47 10.24 16.22
CA GLY A 2 2.65 9.86 16.99
C GLY A 2 3.51 8.96 16.10
N TYR A 3 4.32 9.59 15.22
CA TYR A 3 5.34 8.99 14.34
C TYR A 3 6.46 10.03 14.18
N ASN A 4 7.37 10.08 15.16
CA ASN A 4 8.30 11.21 15.30
C ASN A 4 9.74 10.82 14.95
N THR A 5 10.00 9.52 14.78
CA THR A 5 11.32 8.96 14.53
C THR A 5 11.29 8.03 13.33
N ILE A 6 12.46 7.75 12.75
CA ILE A 6 12.58 6.78 11.65
C ILE A 6 12.14 5.36 12.06
N ASN A 7 12.25 5.03 13.35
CA ASN A 7 11.79 3.74 13.89
C ASN A 7 10.26 3.62 13.86
N ASP A 8 9.54 4.74 13.79
CA ASP A 8 8.08 4.74 13.71
C ASP A 8 7.56 4.46 12.29
N VAL A 9 8.41 4.43 11.26
CA VAL A 9 7.99 4.24 9.87
C VAL A 9 7.30 2.89 9.68
N ALA A 10 7.89 1.82 10.20
CA ALA A 10 7.30 0.48 10.10
C ALA A 10 5.91 0.44 10.75
N ARG A 11 5.76 1.09 11.91
CA ARG A 11 4.48 1.21 12.61
C ARG A 11 3.47 2.07 11.84
N TYR A 12 3.90 3.19 11.26
CA TYR A 12 3.04 4.06 10.44
C TYR A 12 2.45 3.29 9.25
N VAL A 13 3.30 2.54 8.53
CA VAL A 13 2.86 1.69 7.42
C VAL A 13 1.91 0.60 7.93
N SER A 14 2.25 -0.12 8.99
CA SER A 14 1.39 -1.18 9.53
C SER A 14 0.03 -0.65 9.99
N ASP A 15 -0.02 0.59 10.50
CA ASP A 15 -1.25 1.22 10.96
C ASP A 15 -2.16 1.65 9.80
N ILE A 16 -1.60 1.81 8.60
CA ILE A 16 -2.36 1.99 7.36
C ILE A 16 -2.85 0.65 6.80
N ILE A 17 -2.01 -0.38 6.83
CA ILE A 17 -2.33 -1.74 6.31
C ILE A 17 -3.04 -2.54 7.40
N ARG A 18 -4.29 -2.16 7.68
CA ARG A 18 -5.17 -2.84 8.65
C ARG A 18 -6.46 -3.32 7.97
N PRO A 19 -7.19 -4.28 8.57
CA PRO A 19 -8.52 -4.64 8.11
C PRO A 19 -9.40 -3.41 7.89
N GLY A 20 -10.13 -3.39 6.77
CA GLY A 20 -10.94 -2.25 6.33
C GLY A 20 -10.19 -1.17 5.56
N ALA A 21 -8.85 -1.22 5.46
CA ALA A 21 -8.10 -0.33 4.58
C ALA A 21 -8.56 -0.53 3.13
N LYS A 22 -8.89 0.57 2.45
CA LYS A 22 -9.42 0.56 1.09
C LYS A 22 -8.29 0.31 0.10
N ILE A 23 -8.52 -0.58 -0.85
CA ILE A 23 -7.57 -0.94 -1.91
C ILE A 23 -7.96 -0.18 -3.17
N TYR A 24 -7.05 0.67 -3.66
CA TYR A 24 -7.20 1.41 -4.91
C TYR A 24 -6.18 0.90 -5.94
N CYS A 25 -6.62 0.84 -7.19
CA CYS A 25 -5.77 0.50 -8.34
C CYS A 25 -5.58 1.75 -9.20
N GLU A 26 -4.33 2.20 -9.36
CA GLU A 26 -3.97 3.27 -10.30
C GLU A 26 -3.78 2.65 -11.69
N PHE A 27 -4.76 2.81 -12.58
CA PHE A 27 -4.64 2.40 -13.97
C PHE A 27 -3.82 3.42 -14.74
N ASN A 28 -2.49 3.26 -14.82
CA ASN A 28 -1.71 4.00 -15.81
C ASN A 28 -0.45 3.29 -16.32
N SER A 29 -0.57 2.01 -16.69
CA SER A 29 0.40 1.36 -17.56
C SER A 29 -0.25 0.21 -18.31
N ALA A 30 -0.54 0.44 -19.60
CA ALA A 30 -0.92 -0.60 -20.55
C ALA A 30 0.30 -1.47 -20.97
N ALA A 31 1.51 -1.13 -20.53
CA ALA A 31 2.77 -1.67 -21.05
C ALA A 31 3.41 -2.77 -20.19
N GLY A 32 2.85 -3.11 -19.03
CA GLY A 32 3.24 -4.36 -18.36
C GLY A 32 3.32 -4.29 -16.85
N ARG A 33 2.66 -5.26 -16.21
CA ARG A 33 2.92 -5.94 -14.93
C ARG A 33 3.19 -5.14 -13.64
N HIS A 34 3.42 -3.83 -13.68
CA HIS A 34 3.64 -3.01 -12.49
C HIS A 34 2.35 -2.28 -12.14
N ARG A 35 1.46 -2.96 -11.40
CA ARG A 35 0.23 -2.36 -10.87
C ARG A 35 0.48 -1.87 -9.44
N PRO A 36 0.80 -0.59 -9.23
CA PRO A 36 0.85 -0.05 -7.89
C PRO A 36 -0.53 -0.16 -7.25
N THR A 37 -0.56 -0.73 -6.06
CA THR A 37 -1.75 -0.85 -5.23
C THR A 37 -1.68 0.20 -4.14
N VAL A 38 -2.67 1.09 -4.09
CA VAL A 38 -2.74 2.14 -3.08
C VAL A 38 -3.68 1.70 -1.96
N LEU A 39 -3.14 1.52 -0.77
CA LEU A 39 -3.90 1.23 0.44
C LEU A 39 -4.21 2.54 1.17
N LYS A 40 -5.49 2.75 1.47
CA LYS A 40 -5.98 3.95 2.16
C LYS A 40 -6.66 3.60 3.47
N SER A 41 -6.23 4.28 4.54
CA SER A 41 -6.93 4.30 5.82
C SER A 41 -7.24 5.76 6.24
N PRO A 42 -7.94 5.98 7.36
CA PRO A 42 -8.08 7.33 7.92
C PRO A 42 -6.74 7.99 8.31
N LEU A 43 -5.71 7.18 8.54
CA LEU A 43 -4.37 7.63 8.95
C LEU A 43 -3.56 8.17 7.76
N GLY A 44 -3.65 7.54 6.60
CA GLY A 44 -2.88 7.92 5.43
C GLY A 44 -2.99 6.93 4.27
N LEU A 45 -2.03 7.04 3.35
CA LEU A 45 -1.91 6.22 2.15
C LEU A 45 -0.56 5.49 2.15
N VAL A 46 -0.57 4.24 1.67
CA VAL A 46 0.63 3.46 1.34
C VAL A 46 0.53 3.02 -0.11
N VAL A 47 1.60 3.20 -0.89
CA VAL A 47 1.72 2.68 -2.24
C VAL A 47 2.57 1.41 -2.20
N LEU A 48 2.00 0.32 -2.68
CA LEU A 48 2.64 -0.98 -2.76
C LEU A 48 2.96 -1.35 -4.20
N GLU A 49 4.12 -1.94 -4.42
CA GLU A 49 4.48 -2.55 -5.69
C GLU A 49 4.68 -4.06 -5.51
N PRO A 50 4.06 -4.91 -6.35
CA PRO A 50 4.32 -6.33 -6.30
C PRO A 50 5.75 -6.63 -6.78
N LYS A 51 6.39 -7.58 -6.11
CA LYS A 51 7.71 -8.08 -6.47
C LYS A 51 7.74 -9.60 -6.39
N ASP A 52 8.26 -10.24 -7.43
CA ASP A 52 8.47 -11.68 -7.46
C ASP A 52 9.38 -12.09 -6.29
N ALA A 53 8.92 -13.07 -5.53
CA ALA A 53 9.64 -13.62 -4.39
C ALA A 53 9.33 -15.11 -4.31
N PRO A 54 10.05 -15.95 -5.07
CA PRO A 54 9.77 -17.38 -5.18
C PRO A 54 9.77 -18.12 -3.84
N ASP A 55 10.57 -17.62 -2.88
CA ASP A 55 10.69 -18.20 -1.53
C ASP A 55 9.56 -17.79 -0.58
N ALA A 56 8.71 -16.83 -0.97
CA ALA A 56 7.52 -16.46 -0.21
C ALA A 56 6.39 -17.46 -0.47
N ALA A 57 5.55 -17.73 0.53
CA ALA A 57 4.43 -18.67 0.42
C ALA A 57 3.47 -18.36 -0.75
N SER A 58 3.33 -17.09 -1.14
CA SER A 58 2.52 -16.61 -2.26
C SER A 58 3.27 -16.50 -3.60
N GLY A 59 4.56 -16.80 -3.64
CA GLY A 59 5.46 -16.56 -4.78
C GLY A 59 5.74 -15.07 -5.06
N ASN A 60 5.16 -14.17 -4.25
CA ASN A 60 5.22 -12.72 -4.41
C ASN A 60 5.23 -12.03 -3.04
N ILE A 61 5.92 -10.89 -2.96
CA ILE A 61 5.81 -9.93 -1.86
C ILE A 61 5.34 -8.58 -2.39
N TYR A 62 4.97 -7.69 -1.47
CA TYR A 62 4.73 -6.29 -1.79
C TYR A 62 5.78 -5.43 -1.12
N THR A 63 6.40 -4.53 -1.88
CA THR A 63 7.31 -3.53 -1.34
C THR A 63 6.57 -2.21 -1.14
N VAL A 64 6.88 -1.51 -0.05
CA VAL A 64 6.38 -0.16 0.18
C VAL A 64 7.21 0.80 -0.66
N VAL A 65 6.60 1.42 -1.65
CA VAL A 65 7.24 2.46 -2.47
C VAL A 65 7.25 3.78 -1.71
N THR A 66 6.11 4.15 -1.12
CA THR A 66 5.97 5.38 -0.34
C THR A 66 4.76 5.30 0.61
N ALA A 67 4.80 6.10 1.67
CA ALA A 67 3.70 6.28 2.60
C ALA A 67 3.59 7.77 2.97
N TYR A 68 2.38 8.33 2.94
CA TYR A 68 2.17 9.76 3.19
C TYR A 68 0.77 10.04 3.77
N THR A 69 0.60 11.20 4.41
CA THR A 69 -0.59 11.53 5.25
C THR A 69 -1.79 12.06 4.46
N LYS A 70 -1.76 12.01 3.13
CA LYS A 70 -2.86 12.50 2.28
C LYS A 70 -4.06 11.56 2.41
N ARG A 71 -5.27 12.12 2.28
CA ARG A 71 -6.54 11.36 2.43
C ARG A 71 -7.19 11.01 1.09
N THR A 72 -6.72 11.58 -0.01
CA THR A 72 -7.28 11.34 -1.34
C THR A 72 -6.40 10.34 -2.07
N ALA A 73 -6.91 9.12 -2.22
CA ALA A 73 -6.34 8.12 -3.12
C ALA A 73 -6.70 8.47 -4.56
N HIS A 74 -5.78 8.26 -5.49
CA HIS A 74 -6.08 8.27 -6.92
C HIS A 74 -6.37 6.82 -7.37
N GLY A 75 -7.17 6.67 -8.43
CA GLY A 75 -7.53 5.37 -8.98
C GLY A 75 -8.89 4.82 -8.55
N VAL A 76 -9.17 3.58 -8.96
CA VAL A 76 -10.46 2.91 -8.77
C VAL A 76 -10.44 2.09 -7.48
N LEU A 77 -11.48 2.22 -6.65
CA LEU A 77 -11.66 1.37 -5.47
C LEU A 77 -11.98 -0.06 -5.93
N VAL A 78 -11.10 -1.01 -5.60
CA VAL A 78 -11.22 -2.41 -6.02
C VAL A 78 -11.51 -3.37 -4.86
N GLY A 79 -11.42 -2.90 -3.61
CA GLY A 79 -11.76 -3.71 -2.45
C GLY A 79 -11.31 -3.10 -1.13
N ASN A 80 -11.24 -3.96 -0.11
CA ASN A 80 -10.67 -3.65 1.19
C ASN A 80 -9.81 -4.82 1.68
N VAL A 81 -8.86 -4.51 2.55
CA VAL A 81 -8.09 -5.50 3.31
C VAL A 81 -9.05 -6.21 4.26
N LYS A 82 -9.03 -7.56 4.24
CA LYS A 82 -9.82 -8.39 5.15
C LYS A 82 -9.10 -8.62 6.47
#